data_AF-A0A2V8TDC1-F1
#
_entry.id   AF-A0A2V8TDC1-F1
#
_cell.length_a   1.000
_cell.length_b   1.000
_cell.length_c   1.000
_cell.angle_alpha   90.00
_cell.angle_beta   90.00
_cell.angle_gamma   90.00
#
_symmetry.space_group_name_H-M   'P 1'
#
loop_
_entity.id
_entity.type
_entity.pdbx_description
1 polymer ?
#
loop_
_entity_poly.entity_id
_entity_poly.type
_entity_poly.pdbx_seq_one_letter_code
_entity_poly.pdbx_strand_id
1 'polypeptide(L)'
;IGVRSHISARYKISVGGKSEQHSSSGLIVSTGLGSTGWFRSLMTGAAKVASEASGRKVKIEPPGGFPWESDDLYYTVREPFPSKTSSATLVFGKITSKRR
;
A
#
# COMPACT_ATOMS: atom_id res chain seq x y z
N ILE A 1 5.25 -7.04 -6.16
CA ILE A 1 6.56 -7.33 -5.53
C ILE A 1 6.32 -8.23 -4.34
N GLY A 2 7.01 -9.35 -4.24
CA GLY A 2 6.86 -10.32 -3.14
C GLY A 2 7.78 -11.51 -3.38
N VAL A 3 7.93 -12.36 -2.37
CA VAL A 3 8.71 -13.60 -2.48
C VAL A 3 7.76 -14.79 -2.69
N ARG A 4 8.25 -15.84 -3.37
CA ARG A 4 7.45 -17.05 -3.66
C ARG A 4 7.29 -17.96 -2.44
N SER A 5 8.22 -17.89 -1.49
CA SER A 5 8.25 -18.73 -0.28
C SER A 5 7.54 -18.08 0.91
N HIS A 6 7.43 -18.82 2.01
CA HIS A 6 6.80 -18.37 3.27
C HIS A 6 7.72 -17.48 4.14
N ILE A 7 8.55 -16.65 3.51
CA ILE A 7 9.42 -15.69 4.23
C ILE A 7 8.98 -14.27 3.92
N SER A 8 9.46 -13.29 4.69
CA SER A 8 9.27 -11.89 4.34
C SER A 8 10.19 -11.47 3.19
N ALA A 9 9.66 -10.68 2.27
CA ALA A 9 10.47 -9.91 1.33
C ALA A 9 11.21 -8.80 2.09
N ARG A 10 12.51 -8.67 1.85
CA ARG A 10 13.34 -7.57 2.36
C ARG A 10 13.71 -6.62 1.24
N TYR A 11 13.43 -5.34 1.41
CA TYR A 11 13.63 -4.31 0.38
C TYR A 11 13.65 -2.91 0.99
N LYS A 12 14.18 -1.93 0.25
CA LYS A 12 14.18 -0.52 0.62
C LYS A 12 13.12 0.22 -0.19
N ILE A 13 12.23 0.98 0.48
CA ILE A 13 11.31 1.91 -0.20
C ILE A 13 11.93 3.30 -0.18
N SER A 14 11.81 4.05 -1.28
CA SER A 14 12.15 5.48 -1.34
C SER A 14 11.03 6.25 -2.01
N VAL A 15 10.35 7.14 -1.27
CA VAL A 15 9.24 7.96 -1.78
C VAL A 15 9.31 9.34 -1.14
N GLY A 16 9.21 10.39 -1.96
CA GLY A 16 9.13 11.77 -1.44
C GLY A 16 10.36 12.24 -0.65
N GLY A 17 11.56 11.73 -0.96
CA GLY A 17 12.79 12.03 -0.23
C GLY A 17 12.95 11.27 1.10
N LYS A 18 11.95 10.48 1.50
CA LYS A 18 12.05 9.57 2.63
C LYS A 18 12.43 8.18 2.14
N SER A 19 13.18 7.45 2.96
CA SER A 19 13.50 6.08 2.66
C SER A 19 13.60 5.24 3.92
N GLU A 20 13.10 4.00 3.86
CA GLU A 20 13.18 3.06 4.97
C GLU A 20 13.39 1.61 4.47
N GLN A 21 13.97 0.78 5.35
CA GLN A 21 14.11 -0.65 5.12
C GLN A 21 12.81 -1.35 5.51
N HIS A 22 12.33 -2.26 4.68
CA HIS A 22 11.11 -3.04 4.92
C HIS A 22 11.39 -4.52 5.02
N SER A 23 10.56 -5.17 5.85
CA SER A 23 10.31 -6.61 5.87
C SER A 23 8.80 -6.79 5.78
N SER A 24 8.28 -7.41 4.72
CA SER A 24 6.83 -7.55 4.51
C SER A 24 6.47 -8.74 3.62
N SER A 25 5.19 -9.05 3.46
CA SER A 25 4.72 -10.01 2.45
C SER A 25 4.75 -9.46 1.02
N GLY A 26 5.14 -8.19 0.86
CA GLY A 26 5.43 -7.56 -0.42
C GLY A 26 4.78 -6.19 -0.60
N LEU A 27 4.84 -5.70 -1.83
CA LEU A 27 4.28 -4.41 -2.25
C LEU A 27 3.41 -4.62 -3.49
N ILE A 28 2.20 -4.06 -3.47
CA ILE A 28 1.34 -3.90 -4.64
C ILE A 28 1.45 -2.45 -5.11
N VAL A 29 1.63 -2.26 -6.41
CA VAL A 29 1.56 -0.96 -7.07
C VAL A 29 0.40 -1.02 -8.06
N SER A 30 -0.56 -0.11 -7.91
CA SER A 30 -1.77 -0.06 -8.72
C SER A 30 -1.76 1.18 -9.60
N THR A 31 -2.08 1.00 -10.89
CA THR A 31 -2.37 2.05 -11.88
C THR A 31 -3.89 2.26 -12.01
N GLY A 32 -4.33 3.17 -12.88
CA GLY A 32 -5.75 3.41 -13.14
C GLY A 32 -6.50 2.12 -13.52
N LEU A 33 -5.89 1.28 -14.36
CA LEU A 33 -6.39 -0.07 -14.68
C LEU A 33 -6.50 -0.99 -13.46
N GLY A 34 -5.53 -0.96 -12.55
CA GLY A 34 -5.52 -1.80 -11.34
C GLY A 34 -6.44 -1.30 -10.21
N SER A 35 -7.05 -0.12 -10.37
CA SER A 35 -7.73 0.57 -9.28
C SER A 35 -9.04 -0.10 -8.83
N THR A 36 -9.71 -0.83 -9.74
CA THR A 36 -10.96 -1.57 -9.44
C THR A 36 -10.73 -3.01 -8.96
N GLY A 37 -9.52 -3.54 -9.12
CA GLY A 37 -9.12 -4.90 -8.72
C GLY A 37 -8.46 -4.95 -7.35
N TRP A 38 -7.16 -5.30 -7.33
CA TRP A 38 -6.37 -5.45 -6.10
C TRP A 38 -6.44 -4.25 -5.18
N PHE A 39 -6.40 -3.03 -5.72
CA PHE A 39 -6.47 -1.80 -4.92
C PHE A 39 -7.79 -1.70 -4.13
N ARG A 40 -8.93 -1.89 -4.81
CA ARG A 40 -10.25 -1.91 -4.16
C ARG A 40 -10.33 -2.97 -3.08
N SER A 41 -9.80 -4.17 -3.33
CA SER A 41 -9.76 -5.26 -2.34
C SER A 41 -8.95 -4.87 -1.10
N LEU A 42 -7.78 -4.26 -1.27
CA LEU A 42 -6.93 -3.81 -0.16
C LEU A 42 -7.61 -2.72 0.68
N MET A 43 -8.21 -1.71 0.03
CA MET A 43 -8.91 -0.62 0.73
C MET A 43 -10.12 -1.13 1.50
N THR A 44 -10.89 -2.05 0.89
CA THR A 44 -12.04 -2.69 1.54
C THR A 44 -11.62 -3.47 2.78
N GLY A 45 -10.56 -4.28 2.66
CA GLY A 45 -10.02 -5.05 3.79
C GLY A 45 -9.51 -4.15 4.91
N ALA A 46 -8.71 -3.14 4.58
CA ALA A 46 -8.19 -2.17 5.54
C ALA A 46 -9.32 -1.44 6.29
N ALA A 47 -10.38 -1.02 5.59
CA ALA A 47 -11.52 -0.36 6.20
C ALA A 47 -12.24 -1.25 7.21
N LYS A 48 -12.43 -2.53 6.86
CA LYS A 48 -13.10 -3.50 7.74
C LYS A 48 -12.26 -3.83 8.96
N VAL A 49 -10.97 -4.14 8.78
CA VAL A 49 -10.05 -4.40 9.90
C VAL A 49 -9.96 -3.19 10.83
N ALA A 50 -9.81 -1.99 10.28
CA ALA A 50 -9.74 -0.76 11.08
C ALA A 50 -11.06 -0.48 11.81
N SER A 51 -12.20 -0.76 11.17
CA SER A 51 -13.50 -0.57 11.81
C SER A 51 -13.68 -1.49 13.01
N GLU A 52 -13.37 -2.78 12.86
CA GLU A 52 -13.48 -3.74 13.96
C GLU A 52 -12.47 -3.46 15.07
N ALA A 53 -11.21 -3.18 14.73
CA ALA A 53 -10.18 -2.91 15.72
C ALA A 53 -10.43 -1.62 16.53
N SER A 54 -11.10 -0.63 15.94
CA SER A 54 -11.38 0.65 16.60
C SER A 54 -12.77 0.74 17.26
N GLY A 55 -13.66 -0.23 17.01
CA GLY A 55 -15.06 -0.18 17.43
C GLY A 55 -15.85 0.98 16.79
N ARG A 56 -15.32 1.62 15.75
CA ARG A 56 -15.92 2.75 15.04
C ARG A 56 -16.03 2.42 13.57
N LYS A 57 -17.09 2.89 12.91
CA LYS A 57 -17.21 2.71 11.47
C LYS A 57 -16.18 3.59 10.74
N VAL A 58 -15.08 2.99 10.31
CA VAL A 58 -14.09 3.64 9.45
C VAL A 58 -14.60 3.57 8.01
N LYS A 59 -15.08 4.70 7.50
CA LYS A 59 -15.32 4.87 6.07
C LYS A 59 -14.00 5.24 5.41
N ILE A 60 -13.30 4.25 4.89
CA ILE A 60 -12.36 4.49 3.80
C ILE A 60 -13.26 4.49 2.56
N GLU A 61 -13.52 5.65 1.98
CA GLU A 61 -14.00 5.67 0.60
C GLU A 61 -12.85 5.11 -0.22
N PRO A 62 -12.95 3.89 -0.77
CA PRO A 62 -12.01 3.51 -1.79
C PRO A 62 -12.21 4.60 -2.87
N PRO A 63 -11.16 5.28 -3.34
CA PRO A 63 -11.28 6.02 -4.59
C PRO A 63 -12.02 5.09 -5.55
N GLY A 64 -13.12 5.55 -6.16
CA GLY A 64 -14.03 4.74 -6.98
C GLY A 64 -13.37 4.19 -8.26
N GLY A 65 -12.22 3.54 -8.12
CA GLY A 65 -11.13 3.69 -9.06
C GLY A 65 -10.55 5.11 -9.04
N PHE A 66 -9.33 5.25 -9.53
CA PHE A 66 -8.89 6.52 -10.11
C PHE A 66 -8.95 6.36 -11.64
N PRO A 67 -9.06 7.47 -12.41
CA PRO A 67 -9.31 7.39 -13.85
C PRO A 67 -8.35 6.42 -14.54
N TRP A 68 -8.87 5.66 -15.50
CA TRP A 68 -8.10 4.63 -16.19
C TRP A 68 -6.82 5.18 -16.82
N GLU A 69 -6.93 6.39 -17.39
CA GLU A 69 -5.87 7.20 -18.02
C GLU A 69 -5.03 8.01 -17.01
N SER A 70 -5.18 7.77 -15.71
CA SER A 70 -4.42 8.49 -14.70
C SER A 70 -2.96 8.04 -14.67
N ASP A 71 -2.04 9.00 -14.71
CA ASP A 71 -0.61 8.78 -14.47
C ASP A 71 -0.27 8.61 -12.97
N ASP A 72 -1.27 8.49 -12.11
CA ASP A 72 -1.05 8.28 -10.69
C ASP A 72 -0.84 6.80 -10.38
N LEU A 73 0.06 6.53 -9.43
CA LEU A 73 0.28 5.21 -8.88
C LEU A 73 -0.08 5.21 -7.40
N TYR A 74 -0.69 4.14 -6.94
CA TYR A 74 -0.82 3.87 -5.51
C TYR A 74 0.03 2.68 -5.13
N TYR A 75 0.87 2.84 -4.12
CA TYR A 75 1.61 1.74 -3.53
C TYR A 75 0.98 1.34 -2.20
N THR A 76 0.87 0.03 -1.96
CA THR A 76 0.37 -0.54 -0.71
C THR A 76 1.27 -1.69 -0.30
N VAL A 77 1.90 -1.59 0.87
CA VAL A 77 2.67 -2.67 1.50
C VAL A 77 1.70 -3.68 2.09
N ARG A 78 1.90 -4.96 1.78
CA ARG A 78 1.14 -6.06 2.36
C ARG A 78 1.86 -6.61 3.56
N GLU A 79 1.17 -6.68 4.70
CA GLU A 79 1.66 -7.27 5.96
C GLU A 79 3.05 -6.76 6.35
N PRO A 80 3.19 -5.48 6.73
CA PRO A 80 4.46 -4.93 7.18
C PRO A 80 4.87 -5.52 8.54
N PHE A 81 6.11 -6.00 8.65
CA PHE A 81 6.71 -6.53 9.88
C PHE A 81 7.79 -5.55 10.41
N PRO A 82 7.43 -4.54 11.22
CA PRO A 82 8.39 -3.62 11.82
C PRO A 82 9.28 -4.33 12.84
N SER A 83 10.56 -3.93 12.93
CA SER A 83 11.54 -4.51 13.84
C SER A 83 12.65 -3.51 14.20
N LYS A 84 13.71 -3.95 14.87
CA LYS A 84 14.89 -3.10 15.13
C LYS A 84 15.59 -2.62 13.84
N THR A 85 15.41 -3.32 12.72
CA THR A 85 16.10 -3.04 11.45
C THR A 85 15.14 -2.80 10.27
N SER A 86 13.82 -2.84 10.50
CA SER A 86 12.79 -2.57 9.49
C SER A 86 11.71 -1.63 10.03
N SER A 87 11.18 -0.78 9.15
CA SER A 87 10.14 0.21 9.47
C SER A 87 8.87 -0.07 8.68
N ALA A 88 7.80 0.62 9.08
CA ALA A 88 6.47 0.50 8.49
C ALA A 88 5.77 1.87 8.46
N THR A 89 6.51 2.94 8.23
CA THR A 89 5.95 4.30 8.10
C THR A 89 5.49 4.59 6.68
N LEU A 90 6.14 3.97 5.68
CA LEU A 90 5.83 4.07 4.25
C LEU A 90 5.04 2.85 3.78
N VAL A 91 3.83 2.64 4.32
CA VAL A 91 2.99 1.46 4.00
C VAL A 91 1.92 1.71 2.94
N PHE A 92 1.54 2.97 2.72
CA PHE A 92 0.55 3.36 1.73
C PHE A 92 0.85 4.77 1.23
N GLY A 93 0.68 5.02 -0.07
CA GLY A 93 0.80 6.37 -0.60
C GLY A 93 0.49 6.48 -2.09
N LYS A 94 0.25 7.73 -2.51
CA LYS A 94 0.04 8.12 -3.91
C LYS A 94 1.34 8.69 -4.47
N ILE A 95 1.72 8.25 -5.65
CA ILE A 95 2.83 8.78 -6.45
C ILE A 95 2.20 9.43 -7.67
N THR A 96 2.42 10.73 -7.84
CA THR A 96 1.90 11.50 -8.97
C THR A 96 3.01 11.73 -9.99
N SER A 97 2.68 11.67 -11.28
CA SER A 97 3.63 11.98 -12.37
C SER A 97 4.19 13.41 -12.27
N LYS A 98 3.41 14.35 -11.73
CA LYS A 98 3.88 15.71 -11.44
C LYS A 98 4.75 15.75 -10.19
N ARG A 99 6.04 15.48 -10.36
CA ARG A 99 7.13 15.99 -9.51
C ARG A 99 8.46 15.91 -10.27
N ARG A 100 8.85 17.02 -10.88
CA ARG A 100 10.27 17.35 -11.09
C ARG A 100 10.74 18.12 -9.86
#